data_AF-A0A9N9QWE4-F1
#
_entry.id   AF-A0A9N9QWE4-F1
#
_cell.length_a   1.000
_cell.length_b   1.000
_cell.length_c   1.000
_cell.angle_alpha   90.00
_cell.angle_beta   90.00
_cell.angle_gamma   90.00
#
_symmetry.space_group_name_H-M   'P 1'
#
loop_
_entity.id
_entity.type
_entity.pdbx_description
1 polymer ?
#
loop_
_entity_poly.entity_id
_entity_poly.type
_entity_poly.pdbx_seq_one_letter_code
_entity_poly.pdbx_strand_id
1 'polypeptide(L)'
;MSVGYQEHGEHRRRWKCDECRNREPKNNNSDTPARGHDDDNITRRRGASTISPVEGSSPETVPESSSKTLTAVSGKLDDLVEEIRMFRTEMSETRHRVLTFDEKLCGLLTQVESCVSEVREVRARVEKLENCSRSTTNLDDTHGSLVNTIETLKTELNERDQKLLLNDIEVTCVPEQRGESLQDIVLTLASKVGVQLGQQDSLRDARWPPSGV
;
A
#
# COMPACT_ATOMS: atom_id res chain seq x y z
N MET A 1 -14.08 40.75 8.41
CA MET A 1 -14.06 39.69 9.44
C MET A 1 -13.58 38.42 8.77
N SER A 2 -12.28 38.17 8.80
CA SER A 2 -11.67 36.95 8.24
C SER A 2 -11.42 35.98 9.39
N VAL A 3 -12.13 34.86 9.40
CA VAL A 3 -11.90 33.78 10.36
C VAL A 3 -10.87 32.83 9.75
N GLY A 4 -9.71 32.75 10.38
CA GLY A 4 -8.58 31.93 9.95
C GLY A 4 -8.84 30.45 10.15
N TYR A 5 -8.66 29.67 9.08
CA TYR A 5 -8.55 28.21 9.14
C TYR A 5 -7.08 27.83 9.05
N GLN A 6 -6.42 27.71 10.20
CA GLN A 6 -4.99 27.37 10.24
C GLN A 6 -4.63 26.51 11.45
N GLU A 7 -5.32 25.37 11.66
CA GLU A 7 -4.96 24.43 12.75
C GLU A 7 -4.96 22.93 12.38
N HIS A 8 -5.26 22.54 11.14
CA HIS A 8 -5.29 21.11 10.78
C HIS A 8 -3.91 20.48 10.43
N GLY A 9 -2.85 21.27 10.39
CA GLY A 9 -1.50 20.82 10.00
C GLY A 9 -0.69 20.16 11.13
N GLU A 10 -0.90 20.57 12.38
CA GLU A 10 -0.05 20.14 13.51
C GLU A 10 -0.45 18.77 14.07
N HIS A 11 -1.75 18.45 14.05
CA HIS A 11 -2.25 17.16 14.53
C HIS A 11 -1.76 15.97 13.69
N ARG A 12 -1.53 16.15 12.38
CA ARG A 12 -1.01 15.09 11.49
C ARG A 12 0.47 14.79 11.72
N ARG A 13 1.24 15.72 12.29
CA ARG A 13 2.67 15.50 12.59
C ARG A 13 2.90 14.76 13.91
N ARG A 14 1.89 14.74 14.79
CA ARG A 14 1.96 14.10 16.12
C ARG A 14 1.29 12.74 16.18
N TRP A 15 0.42 12.40 15.22
CA TRP A 15 -0.21 11.09 15.19
C TRP A 15 0.79 10.04 14.69
N LYS A 16 1.08 9.06 15.53
CA LYS A 16 1.85 7.87 15.20
C LYS A 16 0.92 6.66 15.35
N CYS A 17 1.02 5.70 14.44
CA CYS A 17 0.32 4.42 14.61
C CYS A 17 0.91 3.65 15.79
N ASP A 18 0.15 2.67 16.29
CA ASP A 18 0.56 1.86 17.45
C ASP A 18 1.87 1.11 17.23
N GLU A 19 2.16 0.72 15.98
CA GLU A 19 3.45 0.10 15.64
C GLU A 19 4.63 1.06 15.74
N CYS A 20 4.48 2.30 15.27
CA CYS A 20 5.52 3.32 15.38
C CYS A 20 5.75 3.73 16.84
N ARG A 21 4.68 3.81 17.64
CA ARG A 21 4.74 4.12 19.07
C ARG A 21 5.44 3.02 19.88
N ASN A 22 5.30 1.75 19.47
CA ASN A 22 5.95 0.61 20.12
C ASN A 22 7.43 0.44 19.75
N ARG A 23 7.91 1.09 18.69
CA ARG A 23 9.32 1.06 18.26
C ARG A 23 10.18 2.15 18.88
N GLU A 24 9.60 3.09 19.64
CA GLU A 24 10.39 4.11 20.34
C GLU A 24 11.02 3.52 21.61
N PRO A 25 12.30 3.82 21.89
CA PRO A 25 12.95 3.40 23.12
C PRO A 25 12.17 3.98 24.31
N LYS A 26 11.66 3.09 25.16
CA LYS A 26 10.94 3.46 26.38
C LYS A 26 11.92 4.13 27.34
N ASN A 27 12.02 5.45 27.29
CA ASN A 27 12.74 6.21 28.30
C ASN A 27 11.92 6.21 29.59
N ASN A 28 12.59 5.88 30.70
CA ASN A 28 12.10 5.84 32.08
C ASN A 28 11.24 4.62 32.48
N ASN A 29 11.92 3.54 32.86
CA ASN A 29 11.39 2.44 33.69
C ASN A 29 11.51 2.75 35.20
N SER A 30 11.29 4.00 35.59
CA SER A 30 11.45 4.44 37.00
C SER A 30 10.31 4.04 37.92
N ASP A 31 9.20 3.49 37.38
CA ASP A 31 7.96 3.21 38.14
C ASP A 31 7.55 1.72 38.15
N THR A 32 8.48 0.80 37.91
CA THR A 32 8.25 -0.62 38.24
C THR A 32 8.86 -0.95 39.60
N PRO A 33 8.07 -1.33 40.63
CA PRO A 33 8.62 -1.79 41.90
C PRO A 33 9.32 -3.13 41.67
N ALA A 34 10.66 -3.10 41.61
CA ALA A 34 11.46 -4.30 41.68
C ALA A 34 11.33 -4.88 43.10
N ARG A 35 10.70 -6.04 43.23
CA ARG A 35 10.80 -6.86 44.45
C ARG A 35 12.25 -7.27 44.61
N GLY A 36 12.90 -6.73 45.63
CA GLY A 36 14.18 -7.24 46.13
C GLY A 36 14.01 -8.64 46.70
N HIS A 37 15.06 -9.45 46.55
CA HIS A 37 15.46 -10.38 47.59
C HIS A 37 16.96 -10.61 47.44
N ASP A 38 17.70 -10.03 48.37
CA ASP A 38 19.01 -10.49 48.79
C ASP A 38 18.94 -11.96 49.18
N ASP A 39 19.98 -12.74 48.91
CA ASP A 39 20.66 -13.55 49.92
C ASP A 39 21.50 -14.64 49.24
N ASP A 40 22.80 -14.37 49.26
CA ASP A 40 23.83 -15.37 49.47
C ASP A 40 23.37 -16.45 50.47
N ASN A 41 23.23 -17.67 50.00
CA ASN A 41 23.27 -18.84 50.89
C ASN A 41 24.17 -19.93 50.32
N ILE A 42 25.47 -19.63 50.42
CA ILE A 42 26.56 -20.59 50.50
C ILE A 42 26.45 -21.31 51.86
N THR A 43 26.17 -22.62 51.86
CA THR A 43 26.50 -23.48 53.00
C THR A 43 27.45 -24.60 52.58
N ARG A 44 28.74 -24.36 52.79
CA ARG A 44 29.76 -25.38 53.03
C ARG A 44 29.63 -25.91 54.47
N ARG A 45 29.58 -27.24 54.66
CA ARG A 45 30.12 -28.00 55.82
C ARG A 45 30.06 -29.50 55.48
N ARG A 46 31.12 -30.33 55.46
CA ARG A 46 32.32 -30.61 56.30
C ARG A 46 32.06 -31.83 57.23
N GLY A 47 32.93 -32.86 57.12
CA GLY A 47 33.05 -34.03 58.00
C GLY A 47 33.10 -35.33 57.18
N ALA A 48 34.23 -35.97 56.84
CA ALA A 48 35.35 -36.48 57.63
C ALA A 48 34.93 -37.48 58.72
N SER A 49 35.19 -38.77 58.50
CA SER A 49 36.15 -39.53 59.34
C SER A 49 36.35 -40.97 58.85
N THR A 50 37.62 -41.26 58.58
CA THR A 50 38.30 -42.54 58.73
C THR A 50 38.11 -43.11 60.14
N ILE A 51 37.94 -44.43 60.28
CA ILE A 51 38.55 -45.33 61.29
C ILE A 51 38.10 -46.78 60.98
N SER A 52 39.09 -47.64 60.71
CA SER A 52 39.12 -49.09 60.98
C SER A 52 40.19 -49.30 62.07
N PRO A 53 40.43 -50.49 62.65
CA PRO A 53 39.62 -51.72 62.85
C PRO A 53 39.68 -52.21 64.34
N VAL A 54 38.96 -53.26 64.74
CA VAL A 54 39.42 -54.22 65.80
C VAL A 54 38.66 -55.56 65.65
N GLU A 55 39.44 -56.64 65.75
CA GLU A 55 39.07 -58.06 65.75
C GLU A 55 38.38 -58.53 67.04
N GLY A 56 37.59 -59.62 66.96
CA GLY A 56 37.10 -60.32 68.15
C GLY A 56 36.04 -61.39 67.89
N SER A 57 36.50 -62.62 67.58
CA SER A 57 36.01 -63.93 68.05
C SER A 57 34.51 -64.33 68.04
N SER A 58 34.19 -65.24 67.10
CA SER A 58 33.43 -66.52 67.27
C SER A 58 31.94 -66.52 67.70
N PRO A 59 31.19 -67.62 67.47
CA PRO A 59 30.03 -67.64 66.58
C PRO A 59 28.70 -67.86 67.32
N GLU A 60 27.62 -68.04 66.55
CA GLU A 60 26.23 -68.30 66.96
C GLU A 60 25.40 -67.08 67.34
N THR A 61 24.61 -66.62 66.36
CA THR A 61 23.15 -66.71 66.43
C THR A 61 22.61 -66.06 65.15
N VAL A 62 21.95 -66.87 64.31
CA VAL A 62 21.22 -66.39 63.13
C VAL A 62 20.02 -65.57 63.62
N PRO A 63 19.90 -64.26 63.35
CA PRO A 63 18.63 -63.58 63.53
C PRO A 63 17.84 -63.72 62.24
N GLU A 64 16.77 -64.49 62.33
CA GLU A 64 15.70 -64.72 61.35
C GLU A 64 14.85 -63.44 61.13
N SER A 65 15.51 -62.30 60.86
CA SER A 65 14.89 -60.99 60.62
C SER A 65 15.15 -60.46 59.19
N SER A 66 15.87 -61.21 58.36
CA SER A 66 16.28 -60.81 57.01
C SER A 66 15.12 -60.75 56.00
N SER A 67 14.05 -61.53 56.21
CA SER A 67 12.93 -61.64 55.26
C SER A 67 12.04 -60.39 55.18
N LYS A 68 11.96 -59.57 56.24
CA LYS A 68 11.15 -58.33 56.25
C LYS A 68 11.86 -57.17 55.55
N THR A 69 13.19 -57.15 55.59
CA THR A 69 14.01 -56.13 54.91
C THR A 69 14.09 -56.41 53.41
N LEU A 70 14.21 -57.68 53.00
CA LEU A 70 14.22 -58.07 51.58
C LEU A 70 12.89 -57.78 50.87
N THR A 71 11.75 -57.99 51.53
CA THR A 71 10.42 -57.67 50.96
C THR A 71 10.18 -56.17 50.84
N ALA A 72 10.61 -55.37 51.83
CA ALA A 72 10.52 -53.91 51.76
C ALA A 72 11.47 -53.28 50.72
N VAL A 73 12.65 -53.87 50.50
CA VAL A 73 13.59 -53.46 49.44
C VAL A 73 13.10 -53.89 48.05
N SER A 74 12.47 -55.08 47.94
CA SER A 74 11.83 -55.54 46.70
C SER A 74 10.70 -54.61 46.26
N GLY A 75 9.82 -54.20 47.17
CA GLY A 75 8.72 -53.28 46.83
C GLY A 75 9.22 -51.92 46.32
N LYS A 76 10.29 -51.36 46.91
CA LYS A 76 10.90 -50.10 46.44
C LYS A 76 11.59 -50.24 45.09
N LEU A 77 12.12 -51.42 44.77
CA LEU A 77 12.70 -51.71 43.46
C LEU A 77 11.60 -51.80 42.40
N ASP A 78 10.47 -52.45 42.72
CA ASP A 78 9.32 -52.56 41.84
C ASP A 78 8.70 -51.17 41.56
N ASP A 79 8.59 -50.31 42.58
CA ASP A 79 8.14 -48.91 42.43
C ASP A 79 9.07 -48.11 41.50
N LEU A 80 10.39 -48.25 41.65
CA LEU A 80 11.38 -47.58 40.79
C LEU A 80 11.32 -48.11 39.35
N VAL A 81 11.12 -49.41 39.15
CA VAL A 81 10.96 -50.02 37.82
C VAL A 81 9.72 -49.46 37.13
N GLU A 82 8.62 -49.29 37.86
CA GLU A 82 7.40 -48.69 37.33
C GLU A 82 7.58 -47.20 37.02
N GLU A 83 8.28 -46.44 37.87
CA GLU A 83 8.62 -45.03 37.62
C GLU A 83 9.51 -44.87 36.38
N ILE A 84 10.51 -45.74 36.19
CA ILE A 84 11.34 -45.76 34.97
C ILE A 84 10.48 -46.11 33.75
N ARG A 85 9.52 -47.02 33.88
CA ARG A 85 8.60 -47.39 32.79
C ARG A 85 7.74 -46.20 32.39
N MET A 86 7.16 -45.50 33.37
CA MET A 86 6.36 -44.28 33.16
C MET A 86 7.20 -43.16 32.54
N PHE A 87 8.42 -42.93 33.05
CA PHE A 87 9.34 -41.94 32.50
C PHE A 87 9.72 -42.26 31.04
N ARG A 88 9.95 -43.54 30.69
CA ARG A 88 10.20 -43.94 29.31
C ARG A 88 9.02 -43.68 28.39
N THR A 89 7.79 -43.90 28.88
CA THR A 89 6.58 -43.57 28.10
C THR A 89 6.43 -42.07 27.91
N GLU A 90 6.67 -41.26 28.94
CA GLU A 90 6.62 -39.79 28.86
C GLU A 90 7.70 -39.24 27.93
N MET A 91 8.92 -39.80 27.97
CA MET A 91 9.99 -39.46 27.03
C MET A 91 9.65 -39.81 25.58
N SER A 92 8.91 -40.90 25.36
CA SER A 92 8.43 -41.26 24.02
C SER A 92 7.35 -40.29 23.53
N GLU A 93 6.42 -39.92 24.41
CA GLU A 93 5.34 -38.99 24.09
C GLU A 93 5.88 -37.57 23.82
N THR A 94 6.80 -37.09 24.65
CA THR A 94 7.46 -35.79 24.43
C THR A 94 8.23 -35.75 23.11
N ARG A 95 8.97 -36.83 22.77
CA ARG A 95 9.61 -36.95 21.45
C ARG A 95 8.59 -36.87 20.33
N HIS A 96 7.45 -37.55 20.44
CA HIS A 96 6.40 -37.49 19.44
C HIS A 96 5.84 -36.07 19.30
N ARG A 97 5.57 -35.39 20.42
CA ARG A 97 5.10 -33.99 20.44
C ARG A 97 6.10 -33.04 19.77
N VAL A 98 7.40 -33.23 19.99
CA VAL A 98 8.46 -32.42 19.34
C VAL A 98 8.46 -32.65 17.84
N LEU A 99 8.39 -33.90 17.38
CA LEU A 99 8.35 -34.22 15.94
C LEU A 99 7.10 -33.63 15.27
N THR A 100 5.93 -33.75 15.88
CA THR A 100 4.69 -33.14 15.36
C THR A 100 4.77 -31.62 15.36
N PHE A 101 5.42 -31.02 16.35
CA PHE A 101 5.61 -29.57 16.38
C PHE A 101 6.54 -29.10 15.27
N ASP A 102 7.63 -29.83 15.01
CA ASP A 102 8.57 -29.55 13.93
C ASP A 102 7.90 -29.64 12.55
N GLU A 103 7.06 -30.67 12.34
CA GLU A 103 6.24 -30.80 11.13
C GLU A 103 5.30 -29.60 10.94
N LYS A 104 4.62 -29.16 12.03
CA LYS A 104 3.75 -27.98 11.98
C LYS A 104 4.53 -26.70 11.69
N LEU A 105 5.71 -26.52 12.27
CA LEU A 105 6.58 -25.37 11.98
C LEU A 105 7.04 -25.37 10.53
N CYS A 106 7.43 -26.52 9.99
CA CYS A 106 7.78 -26.65 8.57
C CYS A 106 6.59 -26.26 7.69
N GLY A 107 5.39 -26.74 8.00
CA GLY A 107 4.16 -26.36 7.29
C GLY A 107 3.88 -24.86 7.33
N LEU A 108 4.07 -24.22 8.50
CA LEU A 108 3.91 -22.77 8.63
C LEU A 108 4.96 -21.99 7.82
N LEU A 109 6.22 -22.45 7.81
CA LEU A 109 7.27 -21.82 7.01
C LEU A 109 6.92 -21.87 5.51
N THR A 110 6.46 -23.01 5.01
CA THR A 110 6.00 -23.13 3.61
C THR A 110 4.81 -22.22 3.31
N GLN A 111 3.84 -22.09 4.23
CA GLN A 111 2.72 -21.17 4.06
C GLN A 111 3.17 -19.70 4.02
N VAL A 112 4.12 -19.32 4.87
CA VAL A 112 4.70 -17.98 4.88
C VAL A 112 5.43 -17.69 3.57
N GLU A 113 6.21 -18.65 3.06
CA GLU A 113 6.88 -18.52 1.76
C GLU A 113 5.87 -18.32 0.61
N SER A 114 4.78 -19.10 0.61
CA SER A 114 3.68 -18.94 -0.36
C SER A 114 3.07 -17.55 -0.28
N CYS A 115 2.73 -17.10 0.94
CA CYS A 115 2.15 -15.78 1.18
C CYS A 115 3.10 -14.65 0.71
N VAL A 116 4.41 -14.77 0.99
CA VAL A 116 5.41 -13.80 0.50
C VAL A 116 5.45 -13.78 -1.03
N SER A 117 5.33 -14.93 -1.69
CA SER A 117 5.26 -15.01 -3.15
C SER A 117 4.01 -14.32 -3.70
N GLU A 118 2.84 -14.59 -3.14
CA GLU A 118 1.58 -13.95 -3.52
C GLU A 118 1.62 -12.43 -3.32
N VAL A 119 2.16 -11.97 -2.19
CA VAL A 119 2.32 -10.54 -1.91
C VAL A 119 3.26 -9.87 -2.93
N ARG A 120 4.33 -10.55 -3.35
CA ARG A 120 5.21 -10.03 -4.42
C ARG A 120 4.48 -9.92 -5.75
N GLU A 121 3.67 -10.91 -6.11
CA GLU A 121 2.88 -10.88 -7.34
C GLU A 121 1.85 -9.74 -7.31
N VAL A 122 1.13 -9.59 -6.20
CA VAL A 122 0.17 -8.50 -6.00
C VAL A 122 0.87 -7.15 -6.10
N ARG A 123 2.03 -6.98 -5.45
CA ARG A 123 2.83 -5.75 -5.56
C ARG A 123 3.20 -5.44 -7.01
N ALA A 124 3.68 -6.44 -7.76
CA ALA A 124 4.04 -6.26 -9.17
C ALA A 124 2.81 -5.89 -10.04
N ARG A 125 1.64 -6.44 -9.75
CA ARG A 125 0.38 -6.08 -10.43
C ARG A 125 -0.05 -4.66 -10.10
N VAL A 126 0.05 -4.24 -8.84
CA VAL A 126 -0.27 -2.87 -8.41
C VAL A 126 0.67 -1.88 -9.09
N GLU A 127 1.99 -2.15 -9.13
CA GLU A 127 2.96 -1.30 -9.81
C GLU A 127 2.64 -1.13 -11.30
N LYS A 128 2.24 -2.21 -11.99
CA LYS A 128 1.79 -2.14 -13.39
C LYS A 128 0.54 -1.27 -13.55
N LEU A 129 -0.43 -1.40 -12.64
CA LEU A 129 -1.66 -0.59 -12.67
C LEU A 129 -1.37 0.88 -12.41
N GLU A 130 -0.50 1.20 -11.44
CA GLU A 130 -0.08 2.57 -11.16
C GLU A 130 0.65 3.20 -12.34
N ASN A 131 1.55 2.46 -13.00
CA ASN A 131 2.24 2.94 -14.20
C ASN A 131 1.29 3.17 -15.39
N CYS A 132 0.29 2.29 -15.55
CA CYS A 132 -0.74 2.47 -16.58
C CYS A 132 -1.60 3.71 -16.27
N SER A 133 -2.03 3.89 -15.02
CA SER A 133 -2.80 5.06 -14.59
C SER A 133 -2.05 6.37 -14.82
N ARG A 134 -0.73 6.41 -14.55
CA ARG A 134 0.12 7.58 -14.86
C ARG A 134 0.20 7.87 -16.36
N SER A 135 0.23 6.83 -17.19
CA SER A 135 0.18 7.00 -18.65
C SER A 135 -1.16 7.59 -19.10
N THR A 136 -2.27 7.18 -18.49
CA THR A 136 -3.60 7.73 -18.77
C THR A 136 -3.70 9.21 -18.39
N THR A 137 -3.18 9.63 -17.23
CA THR A 137 -3.19 11.06 -16.86
C THR A 137 -2.39 11.91 -17.84
N ASN A 138 -1.24 11.40 -18.32
CA ASN A 138 -0.46 12.11 -19.35
C ASN A 138 -1.26 12.22 -20.67
N LEU A 139 -2.00 11.17 -21.05
CA LEU A 139 -2.87 11.22 -22.22
C LEU A 139 -3.98 12.25 -22.07
N ASP A 140 -4.61 12.32 -20.89
CA ASP A 140 -5.64 13.32 -20.59
C ASP A 140 -5.09 14.75 -20.69
N ASP A 141 -3.88 15.01 -20.20
CA ASP A 141 -3.20 16.30 -20.34
C ASP A 141 -2.93 16.65 -21.80
N THR A 142 -2.43 15.69 -22.60
CA THR A 142 -2.22 15.91 -24.04
C THR A 142 -3.53 16.14 -24.78
N HIS A 143 -4.59 15.42 -24.41
CA HIS A 143 -5.91 15.56 -24.98
C HIS A 143 -6.49 16.94 -24.65
N GLY A 144 -6.37 17.40 -23.40
CA GLY A 144 -6.77 18.76 -22.99
C GLY A 144 -6.03 19.84 -23.78
N SER A 145 -4.70 19.70 -23.95
CA SER A 145 -3.91 20.61 -24.78
C SER A 145 -4.36 20.61 -26.25
N LEU A 146 -4.69 19.44 -26.79
CA LEU A 146 -5.17 19.32 -28.17
C LEU A 146 -6.53 19.99 -28.35
N VAL A 147 -7.47 19.76 -27.42
CA VAL A 147 -8.79 20.37 -27.41
C VAL A 147 -8.67 21.90 -27.35
N ASN A 148 -7.83 22.43 -26.46
CA ASN A 148 -7.58 23.88 -26.37
C ASN A 148 -7.03 24.45 -27.69
N THR A 149 -6.14 23.71 -28.35
CA THR A 149 -5.58 24.11 -29.65
C THR A 149 -6.68 24.12 -30.72
N ILE A 150 -7.54 23.11 -30.74
CA ILE A 150 -8.68 23.03 -31.67
C ILE A 150 -9.66 24.18 -31.44
N GLU A 151 -9.98 24.49 -30.17
CA GLU A 151 -10.84 25.63 -29.85
C GLU A 151 -10.23 26.95 -30.30
N THR A 152 -8.94 27.16 -30.04
CA THR A 152 -8.21 28.35 -30.49
C THR A 152 -8.25 28.48 -32.01
N LEU A 153 -7.91 27.42 -32.75
CA LEU A 153 -7.95 27.42 -34.21
C LEU A 153 -9.35 27.66 -34.77
N LYS A 154 -10.39 27.10 -34.14
CA LYS A 154 -11.79 27.38 -34.51
C LYS A 154 -12.13 28.86 -34.34
N THR A 155 -11.72 29.48 -33.24
CA THR A 155 -11.95 30.92 -33.03
C THR A 155 -11.20 31.76 -34.05
N GLU A 156 -9.94 31.46 -34.33
CA GLU A 156 -9.14 32.17 -35.34
C GLU A 156 -9.72 32.04 -36.75
N LEU A 157 -10.21 30.85 -37.11
CA LEU A 157 -10.83 30.60 -38.41
C LEU A 157 -12.13 31.40 -38.53
N ASN A 158 -12.98 31.36 -37.50
CA ASN A 158 -14.23 32.12 -37.49
C ASN A 158 -13.98 33.63 -37.54
N GLU A 159 -12.97 34.14 -36.84
CA GLU A 159 -12.57 35.55 -36.95
C GLU A 159 -12.05 35.92 -38.35
N ARG A 160 -11.28 35.04 -38.98
CA ARG A 160 -10.80 35.27 -40.36
C ARG A 160 -11.95 35.30 -41.35
N ASP A 161 -12.88 34.36 -41.24
CA ASP A 161 -14.07 34.30 -42.10
C ASP A 161 -14.92 35.57 -41.92
N GLN A 162 -15.14 36.00 -40.67
CA GLN A 162 -15.86 37.24 -40.41
C GLN A 162 -15.13 38.47 -40.97
N LYS A 163 -13.79 38.53 -40.86
CA LYS A 163 -12.97 39.62 -41.45
C LYS A 163 -13.04 39.66 -42.97
N LEU A 164 -13.19 38.51 -43.63
CA LEU A 164 -13.39 38.46 -45.08
C LEU A 164 -14.77 39.01 -45.45
N LEU A 165 -15.81 38.61 -44.73
CA LEU A 165 -17.17 39.09 -44.94
C LEU A 165 -17.35 40.59 -44.68
N LEU A 166 -16.51 41.23 -43.85
CA LEU A 166 -16.59 42.68 -43.60
C LEU A 166 -16.35 43.53 -44.86
N ASN A 167 -15.64 42.99 -45.86
CA ASN A 167 -15.41 43.69 -47.11
C ASN A 167 -16.46 43.39 -48.18
N ASP A 168 -17.33 42.41 -47.92
CA ASP A 168 -18.37 41.99 -48.85
C ASP A 168 -19.63 42.84 -48.60
N ILE A 169 -20.15 43.43 -49.68
CA ILE A 169 -21.38 44.23 -49.64
C ILE A 169 -22.46 43.46 -50.38
N GLU A 170 -23.51 43.06 -49.66
CA GLU A 170 -24.69 42.45 -50.26
C GLU A 170 -25.69 43.53 -50.69
N VAL A 171 -26.04 43.53 -51.98
CA VAL A 171 -27.03 44.43 -52.55
C VAL A 171 -28.25 43.62 -52.99
N THR A 172 -29.35 43.74 -52.24
CA THR A 172 -30.61 43.06 -52.53
C THR A 172 -31.62 43.97 -53.24
N CYS A 173 -32.62 43.36 -53.88
CA CYS A 173 -33.78 44.05 -54.47
C CYS A 173 -33.45 45.03 -55.61
N VAL A 174 -32.38 44.79 -56.35
CA VAL A 174 -32.06 45.58 -57.55
C VAL A 174 -32.85 45.04 -58.75
N PRO A 175 -33.67 45.85 -59.43
CA PRO A 175 -34.32 45.42 -60.67
C PRO A 175 -33.28 45.31 -61.78
N GLU A 176 -33.03 44.08 -62.25
CA GLU A 176 -32.04 43.82 -63.31
C GLU A 176 -32.70 43.76 -64.71
N GLN A 177 -32.04 44.33 -65.72
CA GLN A 177 -32.43 44.17 -67.12
C GLN A 177 -31.50 43.18 -67.85
N ARG A 178 -32.03 42.51 -68.89
CA ARG A 178 -31.21 41.58 -69.70
C ARG A 178 -30.09 42.34 -70.40
N GLY A 179 -28.85 41.93 -70.16
CA GLY A 179 -27.66 42.50 -70.78
C GLY A 179 -26.96 43.58 -69.96
N GLU A 180 -27.46 43.90 -68.77
CA GLU A 180 -26.80 44.83 -67.84
C GLU A 180 -25.62 44.15 -67.11
N SER A 181 -24.49 44.85 -66.99
CA SER A 181 -23.33 44.38 -66.24
C SER A 181 -23.51 44.67 -64.74
N LEU A 182 -23.07 43.75 -63.87
CA LEU A 182 -23.08 43.96 -62.42
C LEU A 182 -22.27 45.22 -62.02
N GLN A 183 -21.17 45.50 -62.73
CA GLN A 183 -20.36 46.70 -62.49
C GLN A 183 -21.15 47.99 -62.75
N ASP A 184 -21.94 48.04 -63.82
CA ASP A 184 -22.72 49.24 -64.18
C ASP A 184 -23.82 49.51 -63.15
N ILE A 185 -24.44 48.43 -62.64
CA ILE A 185 -25.42 48.49 -61.56
C ILE A 185 -24.79 49.06 -60.29
N VAL A 186 -23.63 48.52 -59.87
CA VAL A 186 -22.92 48.96 -58.66
C VAL A 186 -22.46 50.41 -58.79
N LEU A 187 -21.90 50.82 -59.93
CA LEU A 187 -21.50 52.22 -60.19
C LEU A 187 -22.69 53.17 -60.14
N THR A 188 -23.82 52.77 -60.71
CA THR A 188 -25.05 53.56 -60.68
C THR A 188 -25.57 53.70 -59.24
N LEU A 189 -25.58 52.62 -58.46
CA LEU A 189 -25.99 52.65 -57.06
C LEU A 189 -25.06 53.50 -56.19
N ALA A 190 -23.74 53.36 -56.35
CA ALA A 190 -22.76 54.16 -55.63
C ALA A 190 -22.94 55.66 -55.89
N SER A 191 -23.12 56.03 -57.16
CA SER A 191 -23.44 57.41 -57.57
C SER A 191 -24.72 57.94 -56.91
N LYS A 192 -25.76 57.10 -56.79
CA LYS A 192 -27.03 57.47 -56.12
C LYS A 192 -26.88 57.64 -54.61
N VAL A 193 -26.00 56.88 -53.97
CA VAL A 193 -25.69 56.98 -52.53
C VAL A 193 -24.69 58.11 -52.22
N GLY A 194 -24.07 58.70 -53.25
CA GLY A 194 -23.10 59.79 -53.12
C GLY A 194 -21.66 59.31 -52.92
N VAL A 195 -21.37 58.05 -53.24
CA VAL A 195 -20.02 57.47 -53.21
C VAL A 195 -19.46 57.42 -54.62
N GLN A 196 -18.25 57.94 -54.82
CA GLN A 196 -17.53 57.84 -56.09
C GLN A 196 -16.69 56.56 -56.08
N LEU A 197 -17.12 55.55 -56.82
CA LEU A 197 -16.35 54.33 -57.05
C LEU A 197 -15.72 54.36 -58.44
N GLY A 198 -14.44 54.03 -58.55
CA GLY A 198 -13.76 53.79 -59.80
C GLY A 198 -13.94 52.34 -60.28
N GLN A 199 -13.70 52.10 -61.57
CA GLN A 199 -13.83 50.76 -62.17
C GLN A 199 -12.80 49.73 -61.64
N GLN A 200 -11.81 50.18 -60.87
CA GLN A 200 -10.80 49.33 -60.21
C GLN A 200 -11.12 49.04 -58.73
N ASP A 201 -12.15 49.67 -58.16
CA ASP A 201 -12.49 49.53 -56.74
C ASP A 201 -13.33 48.27 -56.46
N SER A 202 -13.94 47.67 -57.50
CA SER A 202 -14.66 46.39 -57.43
C SER A 202 -13.72 45.22 -57.78
N LEU A 203 -13.27 44.48 -56.77
CA LEU A 203 -12.32 43.37 -56.97
C LEU A 203 -13.00 42.05 -57.40
N ARG A 204 -14.23 41.77 -56.97
CA ARG A 204 -15.01 40.57 -57.34
C ARG A 204 -16.51 40.80 -57.21
N ASP A 205 -17.24 40.67 -58.32
CA ASP A 205 -18.70 40.67 -58.34
C ASP A 205 -19.20 39.25 -58.59
N ALA A 206 -20.06 38.74 -57.73
CA ALA A 206 -20.66 37.41 -57.88
C ALA A 206 -22.17 37.49 -57.66
N ARG A 207 -22.93 36.78 -58.50
CA ARG A 207 -24.38 36.67 -58.36
C ARG A 207 -24.69 35.45 -57.50
N TRP A 208 -25.37 35.67 -56.39
CA TRP A 208 -25.92 34.56 -55.63
C TRP A 208 -27.14 33.98 -56.37
N PRO A 209 -27.25 32.65 -56.52
CA PRO A 209 -28.46 32.04 -57.05
C PRO A 209 -29.64 32.41 -56.15
N PRO A 210 -30.86 32.57 -56.71
CA PRO A 210 -32.04 32.85 -55.89
C PRO A 210 -32.16 31.76 -54.83
N SER A 211 -32.19 32.16 -53.57
CA SER A 211 -32.42 31.27 -52.43
C SER A 211 -33.76 30.59 -52.68
N GLY A 212 -33.73 29.31 -53.03
CA GLY A 212 -34.90 28.56 -53.46
C GLY A 212 -36.04 28.67 -52.45
N VAL A 213 -37.21 29.05 -52.97
CA VAL A 213 -38.52 28.79 -52.36
C VAL A 213 -39.00 27.44 -52.87
#